data_AF-A0A9E1CJR3-F1
#
_entry.id   AF-A0A9E1CJR3-F1
#
_cell.length_a   1.000
_cell.length_b   1.000
_cell.length_c   1.000
_cell.angle_alpha   90.00
_cell.angle_beta   90.00
_cell.angle_gamma   90.00
#
_symmetry.space_group_name_H-M   'P 1'
#
loop_
_entity.id
_entity.type
_entity.pdbx_description
1 polymer ?
#
loop_
_entity_poly.entity_id
_entity_poly.type
_entity_poly.pdbx_seq_one_letter_code
_entity_poly.pdbx_strand_id
1 'polypeptide(L)'
;MKKNLKKLFALLLVVVMVAAMFAGCANNAEKPAETTPSDTNTPAEDTNTPAEDNTPAEDATPVETRENKVIYGSSTEISGDLGNAWWTNNASDKAVRDLINDYDTVIFDQFGQMVMNQTTAASIDETKNDDGTLTFTVKINEGLTYNNGEPITAADYVAYALVQLSPATKEAGATVTANSVFGGPEYQNGETKELAGVRLL
;
A
#
# COMPACT_ATOMS: atom_id res chain seq x y z
N MET A 1 -16.41 10.60 -50.97
CA MET A 1 -16.91 9.56 -50.06
C MET A 1 -16.11 9.37 -48.76
N LYS A 2 -14.83 9.80 -48.65
CA LYS A 2 -13.98 9.58 -47.45
C LYS A 2 -14.36 10.37 -46.17
N LYS A 3 -15.08 11.50 -46.27
CA LYS A 3 -15.43 12.35 -45.11
C LYS A 3 -16.57 11.76 -44.26
N ASN A 4 -17.48 11.03 -44.90
CA ASN A 4 -18.62 10.38 -44.24
C ASN A 4 -18.25 9.00 -43.67
N LEU A 5 -17.23 8.35 -44.25
CA LEU A 5 -16.71 7.08 -43.76
C LEU A 5 -16.02 7.22 -42.39
N LYS A 6 -15.28 8.31 -42.16
CA LYS A 6 -14.69 8.62 -40.85
C LYS A 6 -15.75 8.89 -39.76
N LYS A 7 -16.86 9.56 -40.14
CA LYS A 7 -18.00 9.76 -39.24
C LYS A 7 -18.76 8.46 -38.96
N LEU A 8 -18.87 7.58 -39.96
CA LEU A 8 -19.47 6.26 -39.80
C LEU A 8 -18.64 5.36 -38.87
N PHE A 9 -17.31 5.38 -38.99
CA PHE A 9 -16.42 4.65 -38.08
C PHE A 9 -16.44 5.20 -36.65
N ALA A 10 -16.48 6.52 -36.48
CA ALA A 10 -16.62 7.13 -35.16
C ALA A 10 -17.98 6.78 -34.50
N LEU A 11 -19.07 6.79 -35.28
CA LEU A 11 -20.39 6.40 -34.80
C LEU A 11 -20.45 4.91 -34.45
N LEU A 12 -19.84 4.05 -35.27
CA LEU A 12 -19.72 2.61 -35.01
C LEU A 12 -18.95 2.34 -33.71
N LEU A 13 -17.86 3.08 -33.47
CA LEU A 13 -17.01 2.90 -32.28
C LEU A 13 -17.74 3.32 -31.00
N VAL A 14 -18.53 4.40 -31.04
CA VAL A 14 -19.41 4.81 -29.93
C VAL A 14 -20.51 3.78 -29.67
N VAL A 15 -21.13 3.23 -30.72
CA VAL A 15 -22.16 2.18 -30.58
C VAL A 15 -21.58 0.89 -30.00
N VAL A 16 -20.35 0.52 -30.37
CA VAL A 16 -19.65 -0.65 -29.80
C VAL A 16 -19.30 -0.44 -28.32
N MET A 17 -18.85 0.76 -27.93
CA MET A 17 -18.58 1.07 -26.52
C MET A 17 -19.86 1.08 -25.66
N VAL A 18 -20.98 1.57 -26.19
CA VAL A 18 -22.28 1.55 -25.49
C VAL A 18 -22.85 0.12 -25.42
N ALA A 19 -22.68 -0.71 -26.45
CA ALA A 19 -23.11 -2.10 -26.44
C ALA A 19 -22.29 -2.97 -25.44
N ALA A 20 -21.00 -2.68 -25.27
CA ALA A 20 -20.15 -3.38 -24.29
C ALA A 20 -20.55 -3.08 -22.83
N MET A 21 -21.19 -1.94 -22.56
CA MET A 21 -21.73 -1.61 -21.23
C MET A 21 -22.99 -2.43 -20.86
N PHE A 22 -23.68 -3.04 -21.83
CA PHE A 22 -24.84 -3.92 -21.60
C PHE A 22 -24.49 -5.42 -21.59
N ALA A 23 -23.24 -5.80 -21.87
CA ALA A 23 -22.79 -7.19 -21.83
C ALA A 23 -22.25 -7.62 -20.45
N GLY A 24 -22.20 -6.71 -19.47
CA GLY A 24 -21.74 -7.00 -18.10
C GLY A 24 -22.77 -7.66 -17.18
N CYS A 25 -24.02 -7.83 -17.61
CA CYS A 25 -25.09 -8.41 -16.81
C CYS A 25 -25.82 -9.53 -17.56
N ALA A 26 -25.11 -10.56 -18.02
CA ALA A 26 -25.69 -11.88 -18.27
C ALA A 26 -24.59 -12.93 -18.49
N ASN A 27 -24.26 -13.70 -17.44
CA ASN A 27 -24.23 -15.17 -17.47
C ASN A 27 -23.69 -15.72 -16.15
N ASN A 28 -24.59 -16.15 -15.26
CA ASN A 28 -24.57 -17.49 -14.69
C ASN A 28 -26.01 -17.82 -14.30
N ALA A 29 -26.72 -18.45 -15.24
CA ALA A 29 -27.98 -19.10 -14.97
C ALA A 29 -27.68 -20.49 -14.40
N GLU A 30 -27.67 -20.60 -13.07
CA GLU A 30 -27.95 -21.88 -12.43
C GLU A 30 -29.44 -21.91 -12.08
N LYS A 31 -30.08 -22.96 -12.60
CA LYS A 31 -31.51 -23.24 -12.56
C LYS A 31 -32.05 -23.25 -11.12
N PRO A 32 -33.11 -22.49 -10.79
CA PRO A 32 -33.89 -22.76 -9.59
C PRO A 32 -34.78 -23.97 -9.88
N ALA A 33 -34.59 -25.06 -9.14
CA ALA A 33 -35.60 -26.09 -9.04
C ALA A 33 -36.77 -25.56 -8.19
N GLU A 34 -37.98 -25.64 -8.75
CA GLU A 34 -39.23 -25.41 -8.04
C GLU A 34 -39.32 -26.29 -6.79
N THR A 35 -39.69 -25.69 -5.66
CA THR A 35 -40.23 -26.42 -4.51
C THR A 35 -41.74 -26.26 -4.52
N THR A 36 -42.45 -27.36 -4.75
CA THR A 36 -43.87 -27.51 -4.39
C THR A 36 -43.92 -28.30 -3.08
N PRO A 37 -44.74 -27.91 -2.09
CA PRO A 37 -44.76 -28.52 -0.78
C PRO A 37 -45.64 -29.78 -0.78
N SER A 38 -45.24 -30.78 0.01
CA SER A 38 -46.18 -31.76 0.57
C SER A 38 -45.64 -32.29 1.89
N ASP A 39 -46.43 -32.07 2.93
CA ASP A 39 -46.34 -32.69 4.24
C ASP A 39 -46.35 -34.22 4.13
N THR A 40 -45.58 -34.91 4.98
CA THR A 40 -46.02 -36.11 5.74
C THR A 40 -44.98 -36.46 6.82
N ASN A 41 -45.45 -36.47 8.07
CA ASN A 41 -44.77 -37.02 9.24
C ASN A 41 -44.50 -38.53 9.10
N THR A 42 -43.31 -39.01 9.49
CA THR A 42 -43.10 -40.21 10.33
C THR A 42 -41.65 -40.23 10.86
N PRO A 43 -41.40 -40.46 12.17
CA PRO A 43 -40.06 -40.56 12.75
C PRO A 43 -39.50 -41.99 12.66
N ALA A 44 -38.19 -42.13 12.42
CA ALA A 44 -37.48 -43.40 12.67
C ALA A 44 -36.00 -43.14 13.05
N GLU A 45 -35.75 -43.39 14.33
CA GLU A 45 -34.58 -43.99 15.00
C GLU A 45 -33.14 -43.92 14.47
N ASP A 46 -32.28 -43.72 15.46
CA ASP A 46 -30.84 -43.85 15.56
C ASP A 46 -30.17 -44.93 14.69
N THR A 47 -29.03 -44.55 14.11
CA THR A 47 -27.83 -45.39 14.12
C THR A 47 -26.59 -44.51 13.90
N ASN A 48 -25.94 -44.14 15.01
CA ASN A 48 -24.61 -43.57 15.02
C ASN A 48 -23.57 -44.65 14.66
N THR A 49 -22.95 -44.50 13.49
CA THR A 49 -21.68 -45.16 13.16
C THR A 49 -20.71 -44.08 12.66
N PRO A 50 -19.66 -43.72 13.41
CA PRO A 50 -18.60 -42.88 12.87
C PRO A 50 -17.83 -43.66 11.80
N ALA A 51 -17.77 -43.12 10.59
CA ALA A 51 -16.84 -43.59 9.56
C ALA A 51 -15.42 -43.19 9.99
N GLU A 52 -14.53 -44.18 10.13
CA GLU A 52 -13.10 -43.95 10.33
C GLU A 52 -12.48 -43.36 9.05
N ASP A 53 -12.22 -42.06 9.08
CA ASP A 53 -11.38 -41.37 8.10
C ASP A 53 -9.91 -41.77 8.32
N ASN A 54 -9.44 -42.72 7.50
CA ASN A 54 -8.05 -43.16 7.46
C ASN A 54 -7.25 -42.31 6.45
N THR A 55 -7.25 -40.99 6.63
CA THR A 55 -6.29 -40.10 5.97
C THR A 55 -4.98 -40.14 6.75
N PRO A 56 -3.84 -40.54 6.13
CA PRO A 56 -2.54 -40.47 6.81
C PRO A 56 -2.28 -39.03 7.25
N ALA A 57 -2.09 -38.83 8.56
CA ALA A 57 -1.67 -37.56 9.10
C ALA A 57 -0.36 -37.14 8.40
N GLU A 58 -0.42 -36.04 7.66
CA GLU A 58 0.75 -35.34 7.18
C GLU A 58 1.64 -35.08 8.40
N ASP A 59 2.88 -35.54 8.33
CA ASP A 59 3.86 -35.45 9.41
C ASP A 59 4.08 -33.96 9.68
N ALA A 60 3.32 -33.41 10.63
CA ALA A 60 3.38 -32.02 11.00
C ALA A 60 4.76 -31.79 11.61
N THR A 61 5.68 -31.28 10.78
CA THR A 61 6.99 -30.81 11.22
C THR A 61 6.80 -30.00 12.50
N PRO A 62 7.52 -30.30 13.58
CA PRO A 62 7.34 -29.60 14.85
C PRO A 62 7.48 -28.10 14.61
N VAL A 63 6.48 -27.32 15.03
CA VAL A 63 6.56 -25.87 15.04
C VAL A 63 7.67 -25.49 16.01
N GLU A 64 8.87 -25.28 15.48
CA GLU A 64 10.02 -24.88 16.26
C GLU A 64 9.72 -23.51 16.89
N THR A 65 9.55 -23.45 18.21
CA THR A 65 9.37 -22.20 18.93
C THR A 65 10.66 -21.41 18.83
N ARG A 66 10.65 -20.37 17.99
CA ARG A 66 11.80 -19.48 17.83
C ARG A 66 11.53 -18.17 18.54
N GLU A 67 11.94 -18.13 19.81
CA GLU A 67 11.84 -16.91 20.61
C GLU A 67 12.52 -15.74 19.87
N ASN A 68 11.80 -14.62 19.76
CA ASN A 68 12.20 -13.41 19.03
C ASN A 68 12.48 -13.61 17.53
N LYS A 69 11.84 -14.58 16.86
CA LYS A 69 11.93 -14.75 15.42
C LYS A 69 10.56 -14.65 14.74
N VAL A 70 10.48 -13.76 13.76
CA VAL A 70 9.37 -13.71 12.80
C VAL A 70 9.83 -14.39 11.51
N ILE A 71 9.04 -15.35 11.01
CA ILE A 71 9.27 -15.97 9.70
C ILE A 71 8.24 -15.38 8.74
N TYR A 72 8.71 -14.65 7.73
CA TYR A 72 7.86 -14.05 6.71
C TYR A 72 8.16 -14.69 5.35
N GLY A 73 7.15 -15.29 4.74
CA GLY A 73 7.25 -15.89 3.41
C GLY A 73 6.93 -14.85 2.32
N SER A 74 7.76 -14.77 1.28
CA SER A 74 7.50 -13.94 0.10
C SER A 74 7.83 -14.72 -1.17
N SER A 75 7.05 -14.48 -2.23
CA SER A 75 7.29 -15.04 -3.56
C SER A 75 8.31 -14.24 -4.38
N THR A 76 8.70 -13.05 -3.90
CA THR A 76 9.68 -12.18 -4.54
C THR A 76 11.06 -12.41 -3.94
N GLU A 77 12.10 -12.51 -4.76
CA GLU A 77 13.48 -12.60 -4.26
C GLU A 77 13.91 -11.25 -3.66
N ILE A 78 14.68 -11.29 -2.57
CA ILE A 78 15.25 -10.10 -1.94
C ILE A 78 16.28 -9.45 -2.89
N SER A 79 16.24 -8.13 -3.07
CA SER A 79 17.27 -7.42 -3.86
C SER A 79 18.37 -6.82 -2.99
N GLY A 80 18.08 -6.60 -1.70
CA GLY A 80 19.01 -6.00 -0.75
C GLY A 80 18.95 -4.47 -0.70
N ASP A 81 18.05 -3.84 -1.45
CA ASP A 81 17.77 -2.40 -1.35
C ASP A 81 16.92 -2.07 -0.10
N LEU A 82 17.58 -2.08 1.06
CA LEU A 82 16.96 -1.77 2.35
C LEU A 82 17.04 -0.28 2.70
N GLY A 83 17.64 0.54 1.84
CA GLY A 83 17.87 1.98 2.03
C GLY A 83 16.71 2.85 1.54
N ASN A 84 15.48 2.56 2.00
CA ASN A 84 14.27 3.36 1.73
C ASN A 84 13.71 3.34 0.29
N ALA A 85 13.99 2.30 -0.49
CA ALA A 85 13.43 2.11 -1.84
C ALA A 85 13.78 3.21 -2.85
N TRP A 86 14.93 3.86 -2.68
CA TRP A 86 15.32 4.97 -3.55
C TRP A 86 15.81 4.50 -4.93
N TRP A 87 16.26 3.24 -5.06
CA TRP A 87 16.75 2.69 -6.32
C TRP A 87 15.81 1.66 -6.94
N THR A 88 15.12 0.89 -6.10
CA THR A 88 14.24 -0.19 -6.56
C THR A 88 12.95 -0.27 -5.75
N ASN A 89 11.91 -0.83 -6.36
CA ASN A 89 10.64 -1.12 -5.70
C ASN A 89 10.42 -2.63 -5.61
N ASN A 90 11.15 -3.28 -4.68
CA ASN A 90 11.05 -4.70 -4.41
C ASN A 90 10.08 -4.98 -3.24
N ALA A 91 9.18 -5.94 -3.42
CA ALA A 91 8.15 -6.27 -2.43
C ALA A 91 8.71 -6.94 -1.16
N SER A 92 9.71 -7.83 -1.30
CA SER A 92 10.36 -8.48 -0.15
C SER A 92 11.19 -7.50 0.66
N ASP A 93 11.94 -6.63 -0.02
CA ASP A 93 12.68 -5.56 0.67
C ASP A 93 11.72 -4.59 1.38
N LYS A 94 10.54 -4.31 0.81
CA LYS A 94 9.51 -3.49 1.47
C LYS A 94 9.08 -4.10 2.80
N ALA A 95 8.76 -5.39 2.82
CA ALA A 95 8.35 -6.06 4.06
C ALA A 95 9.44 -5.97 5.14
N VAL A 96 10.72 -6.09 4.76
CA VAL A 96 11.84 -5.91 5.68
C VAL A 96 11.93 -4.46 6.16
N ARG A 97 11.81 -3.47 5.25
CA ARG A 97 11.85 -2.04 5.60
C ARG A 97 10.72 -1.66 6.55
N ASP A 98 9.49 -2.11 6.28
CA ASP A 98 8.33 -1.86 7.15
C ASP A 98 8.55 -2.45 8.56
N LEU A 99 9.29 -3.56 8.68
CA LEU A 99 9.60 -4.18 9.98
C LEU A 99 10.68 -3.42 10.76
N ILE A 100 11.69 -2.87 10.08
CA ILE A 100 12.84 -2.21 10.73
C ILE A 100 12.67 -0.69 10.86
N ASN A 101 11.74 -0.09 10.11
CA ASN A 101 11.46 1.33 10.09
C ASN A 101 9.95 1.56 10.27
N ASP A 102 9.50 1.74 11.52
CA ASP A 102 8.10 2.08 11.84
C ASP A 102 8.02 3.43 12.58
N TYR A 103 8.68 4.45 12.01
CA TYR A 103 8.65 5.81 12.54
C TYR A 103 8.08 6.84 11.56
N ASP A 104 7.48 6.42 10.45
CA ASP A 104 6.80 7.31 9.50
C ASP A 104 5.63 8.05 10.15
N THR A 105 5.34 9.28 9.68
CA THR A 105 4.23 10.11 10.18
C THR A 105 2.89 9.74 9.56
N VAL A 106 2.91 9.11 8.37
CA VAL A 106 1.75 8.63 7.64
C VAL A 106 1.99 7.18 7.25
N ILE A 107 1.03 6.31 7.53
CA ILE A 107 1.08 4.88 7.26
C ILE A 107 -0.15 4.46 6.45
N PHE A 108 -0.11 3.26 5.89
CA PHE A 108 -1.28 2.63 5.27
C PHE A 108 -1.95 1.69 6.25
N ASP A 109 -3.26 1.82 6.42
CA ASP A 109 -4.04 0.85 7.19
C ASP A 109 -4.26 -0.46 6.42
N GLN A 110 -4.94 -1.43 7.04
CA GLN A 110 -5.24 -2.73 6.43
C GLN A 110 -6.11 -2.63 5.16
N PHE A 111 -6.76 -1.50 4.92
CA PHE A 111 -7.58 -1.23 3.74
C PHE A 111 -6.81 -0.44 2.67
N GLY A 112 -5.54 -0.14 2.91
CA GLY A 112 -4.70 0.65 2.01
C GLY A 112 -5.02 2.14 2.03
N GLN A 113 -5.66 2.65 3.08
CA GLN A 113 -5.88 4.08 3.25
C GLN A 113 -4.68 4.73 3.94
N MET A 114 -4.26 5.89 3.45
CA MET A 114 -3.26 6.71 4.14
C MET A 114 -3.88 7.32 5.40
N VAL A 115 -3.28 7.04 6.54
CA VAL A 115 -3.71 7.54 7.85
C VAL A 115 -2.51 8.05 8.64
N MET A 116 -2.72 9.00 9.54
CA MET A 116 -1.66 9.47 10.44
C MET A 116 -1.22 8.33 11.36
N ASN A 117 0.09 8.14 11.50
CA ASN A 117 0.65 7.24 12.50
C ASN A 117 0.57 7.93 13.88
N GLN A 118 -0.38 7.51 14.71
CA GLN A 118 -0.62 8.10 16.02
C GLN A 118 0.51 7.83 17.03
N THR A 119 1.39 6.86 16.75
CA THR A 119 2.57 6.59 17.58
C THR A 119 3.61 7.68 17.38
N THR A 120 3.80 8.15 16.14
CA THR A 120 4.91 9.05 15.78
C THR A 120 4.48 10.51 15.70
N ALA A 121 3.26 10.77 15.22
CA ALA A 121 2.72 12.11 15.04
C ALA A 121 1.56 12.39 16.00
N ALA A 122 1.63 13.53 16.69
CA ALA A 122 0.57 14.10 17.51
C ALA A 122 -0.51 14.79 16.66
N SER A 123 -0.11 15.45 15.57
CA SER A 123 -1.01 16.06 14.60
C SER A 123 -0.37 16.16 13.21
N ILE A 124 -1.22 16.18 12.19
CA ILE A 124 -0.91 16.58 10.82
C ILE A 124 -2.00 17.58 10.41
N ASP A 125 -1.66 18.86 10.45
CA ASP A 125 -2.57 19.96 10.14
C ASP A 125 -2.34 20.42 8.70
N GLU A 126 -3.39 20.44 7.89
CA GLU A 126 -3.34 20.89 6.49
C GLU A 126 -3.85 22.32 6.36
N THR A 127 -3.10 23.16 5.64
CA THR A 127 -3.52 24.50 5.22
C THR A 127 -3.43 24.60 3.70
N LYS A 128 -4.52 25.01 3.07
CA LYS A 128 -4.56 25.31 1.64
C LYS A 128 -4.13 26.75 1.40
N ASN A 129 -3.18 26.95 0.49
CA ASN A 129 -2.68 28.26 0.10
C ASN A 129 -3.46 28.82 -1.10
N ASP A 130 -3.40 30.14 -1.28
CA ASP A 130 -4.10 30.85 -2.36
C ASP A 130 -3.63 30.43 -3.77
N ASP A 131 -2.37 29.99 -3.89
CA ASP A 131 -1.77 29.51 -5.13
C ASP A 131 -2.13 28.04 -5.47
N GLY A 132 -2.95 27.40 -4.63
CA GLY A 132 -3.37 26.01 -4.80
C GLY A 132 -2.41 24.98 -4.22
N THR A 133 -1.29 25.39 -3.63
CA THR A 133 -0.40 24.50 -2.89
C THR A 133 -0.99 24.16 -1.51
N LEU A 134 -0.40 23.15 -0.85
CA LEU A 134 -0.74 22.74 0.51
C LEU A 134 0.48 22.94 1.41
N THR A 135 0.23 23.35 2.65
CA THR A 135 1.20 23.36 3.73
C THR A 135 0.74 22.39 4.81
N PHE A 136 1.59 21.44 5.15
CA PHE A 136 1.37 20.50 6.24
C PHE A 136 2.22 20.91 7.44
N THR A 137 1.59 21.05 8.61
CA THR A 137 2.30 21.19 9.88
C THR A 137 2.19 19.87 10.63
N VAL A 138 3.33 19.22 10.86
CA VAL A 138 3.39 17.91 11.51
C VAL A 138 4.01 18.07 12.89
N LYS A 139 3.26 17.73 13.93
CA LYS A 139 3.78 17.68 15.30
C LYS A 139 4.21 16.26 15.62
N ILE A 140 5.47 16.04 15.93
CA ILE A 140 6.01 14.74 16.35
C ILE A 140 5.73 14.52 17.84
N ASN A 141 5.38 13.29 18.23
CA ASN A 141 5.22 12.91 19.62
C ASN A 141 6.54 12.98 20.39
N GLU A 142 6.45 13.32 21.68
CA GLU A 142 7.61 13.30 22.58
C GLU A 142 7.89 11.90 23.11
N GLY A 143 9.13 11.66 23.55
CA GLY A 143 9.54 10.38 24.17
C GLY A 143 9.83 9.26 23.18
N LEU A 144 9.82 9.53 21.88
CA LEU A 144 10.27 8.59 20.86
C LEU A 144 11.78 8.40 20.90
N THR A 145 12.23 7.15 20.75
CA THR A 145 13.65 6.81 20.70
C THR A 145 13.92 5.78 19.63
N TYR A 146 15.07 5.89 18.98
CA TYR A 146 15.66 4.81 18.20
C TYR A 146 16.02 3.61 19.10
N ASN A 147 16.32 2.47 18.49
CA ASN A 147 16.73 1.25 19.20
C ASN A 147 18.06 1.39 19.96
N ASN A 148 18.86 2.41 19.66
CA ASN A 148 20.08 2.77 20.39
C ASN A 148 19.82 3.74 21.56
N GLY A 149 18.57 4.15 21.78
CA GLY A 149 18.15 5.09 22.83
C GLY A 149 18.27 6.57 22.47
N GLU A 150 18.76 6.92 21.28
CA GLU A 150 18.76 8.32 20.82
C GLU A 150 17.34 8.82 20.57
N PRO A 151 17.01 10.06 20.95
CA PRO A 151 15.67 10.60 20.75
C PRO A 151 15.37 10.80 19.26
N ILE A 152 14.13 10.49 18.87
CA ILE A 152 13.60 10.85 17.55
C ILE A 152 12.86 12.19 17.70
N THR A 153 13.19 13.14 16.83
CA THR A 153 12.67 14.50 16.86
C THR A 153 12.21 14.96 15.47
N ALA A 154 11.54 16.12 15.39
CA ALA A 154 11.20 16.73 14.11
C ALA A 154 12.43 17.00 13.22
N ALA A 155 13.63 17.18 13.81
CA ALA A 155 14.86 17.40 13.05
C ALA A 155 15.25 16.17 12.21
N ASP A 156 14.96 14.95 12.68
CA ASP A 156 15.29 13.71 11.98
C ASP A 156 14.45 13.55 10.69
N TYR A 157 13.17 13.93 10.74
CA TYR A 157 12.30 13.97 9.57
C TYR A 157 12.73 15.03 8.56
N VAL A 158 13.14 16.21 9.05
CA VAL A 158 13.72 17.27 8.18
C VAL A 158 15.02 16.80 7.55
N ALA A 159 15.91 16.17 8.32
CA ALA A 159 17.16 15.62 7.84
C ALA A 159 16.93 14.56 6.77
N TYR A 160 15.93 13.67 6.96
CA TYR A 160 15.54 12.69 5.95
C TYR A 160 15.15 13.37 4.63
N ALA A 161 14.28 14.39 4.65
CA ALA A 161 13.86 15.10 3.45
C ALA A 161 15.05 15.77 2.73
N LEU A 162 15.97 16.39 3.50
CA LEU A 162 17.19 17.00 2.97
C LEU A 162 18.10 15.95 2.31
N VAL A 163 18.33 14.81 2.95
CA VAL A 163 19.15 13.73 2.37
C VAL A 163 18.48 13.17 1.11
N GLN A 164 17.19 12.82 1.19
CA GLN A 164 16.44 12.21 0.11
C GLN A 164 16.42 13.08 -1.16
N LEU A 165 16.27 14.40 -1.00
CA LEU A 165 16.23 15.36 -2.10
C LEU A 165 17.60 15.98 -2.42
N SER A 166 18.69 15.53 -1.81
CA SER A 166 20.01 16.12 -2.02
C SER A 166 20.58 15.84 -3.42
N PRO A 167 21.49 16.71 -3.92
CA PRO A 167 22.27 16.42 -5.12
C PRO A 167 23.08 15.13 -5.02
N ALA A 168 23.60 14.80 -3.83
CA ALA A 168 24.38 13.59 -3.60
C ALA A 168 23.53 12.32 -3.77
N THR A 169 22.29 12.32 -3.28
CA THR A 169 21.35 11.19 -3.47
C THR A 169 20.99 11.02 -4.95
N LYS A 170 20.79 12.13 -5.67
CA LYS A 170 20.59 12.09 -7.14
C LYS A 170 21.82 11.56 -7.88
N GLU A 171 23.02 12.00 -7.50
CA GLU A 171 24.29 11.53 -8.07
C GLU A 171 24.51 10.04 -7.82
N ALA A 172 24.08 9.54 -6.65
CA ALA A 172 24.08 8.12 -6.31
C ALA A 172 23.08 7.28 -7.14
N GLY A 173 22.29 7.90 -8.02
CA GLY A 173 21.39 7.22 -8.95
C GLY A 173 19.99 6.95 -8.39
N ALA A 174 19.61 7.59 -7.29
CA ALA A 174 18.26 7.47 -6.74
C ALA A 174 17.20 8.01 -7.71
N THR A 175 16.02 7.40 -7.69
CA THR A 175 14.87 7.72 -8.57
C THR A 175 13.82 8.59 -7.87
N VAL A 176 14.26 9.47 -6.97
CA VAL A 176 13.37 10.34 -6.17
C VAL A 176 12.87 11.53 -7.00
N THR A 177 11.55 11.73 -7.01
CA THR A 177 10.91 12.89 -7.64
C THR A 177 10.87 14.08 -6.67
N ALA A 178 11.44 15.22 -7.06
CA ALA A 178 11.52 16.41 -6.21
C ALA A 178 10.34 17.40 -6.37
N ASN A 179 9.46 17.19 -7.35
CA ASN A 179 8.37 18.13 -7.68
C ASN A 179 7.23 18.20 -6.64
N SER A 180 7.22 17.31 -5.66
CA SER A 180 6.21 17.26 -4.60
C SER A 180 6.49 18.23 -3.44
N VAL A 181 7.70 18.80 -3.38
CA VAL A 181 8.12 19.74 -2.34
C VAL A 181 8.48 21.07 -2.98
N PHE A 182 7.96 22.16 -2.44
CA PHE A 182 8.28 23.50 -2.92
C PHE A 182 9.79 23.76 -2.85
N GLY A 183 10.40 24.18 -3.96
CA GLY A 183 11.86 24.35 -4.09
C GLY A 183 12.67 23.05 -4.19
N GLY A 184 11.99 21.88 -4.28
CA GLY A 184 12.63 20.58 -4.36
C GLY A 184 13.53 20.41 -5.60
N PRO A 185 13.09 20.74 -6.83
CA PRO A 185 13.92 20.60 -8.02
C PRO A 185 15.21 21.45 -7.96
N GLU A 186 15.11 22.70 -7.52
CA GLU A 186 16.23 23.62 -7.39
C GLU A 186 17.23 23.11 -6.32
N TYR A 187 16.73 22.60 -5.20
CA TYR A 187 17.56 21.99 -4.16
C TYR A 187 18.26 20.71 -4.66
N GLN A 188 17.53 19.80 -5.31
CA GLN A 188 18.08 18.54 -5.83
C GLN A 188 19.11 18.75 -6.96
N ASN A 189 18.96 19.82 -7.74
CA ASN A 189 19.94 20.22 -8.75
C ASN A 189 21.15 20.98 -8.16
N GLY A 190 21.14 21.30 -6.86
CA GLY A 190 22.21 22.04 -6.20
C GLY A 190 22.23 23.54 -6.54
N GLU A 191 21.13 24.07 -7.09
CA GLU A 191 20.97 25.49 -7.42
C GLU A 191 20.77 26.33 -6.14
N THR A 192 20.25 25.71 -5.08
CA THR A 192 20.09 26.30 -3.75
C THR A 192 20.68 25.39 -2.67
N LYS A 193 20.99 25.98 -1.51
CA LYS A 193 21.46 25.24 -0.33
C LYS A 193 20.34 24.87 0.65
N GLU A 194 19.16 25.42 0.43
CA GLU A 194 18.01 25.33 1.35
C GLU A 194 16.83 24.71 0.60
N LEU A 195 16.17 23.73 1.23
CA LEU A 195 14.92 23.17 0.73
C LEU A 195 13.76 24.05 1.19
N ALA A 196 13.36 25.02 0.36
CA ALA A 196 12.43 26.09 0.73
C ALA A 196 11.07 25.62 1.30
N GLY A 197 10.59 24.46 0.86
CA GLY A 197 9.33 23.85 1.27
C GLY A 197 9.37 23.08 2.59
N VAL A 198 10.54 22.94 3.24
CA VAL A 198 10.69 22.22 4.51
C VAL A 198 11.20 23.17 5.58
N ARG A 199 10.51 23.19 6.73
CA ARG A 199 10.85 24.04 7.87
C ARG A 199 10.78 23.25 9.16
N LEU A 200 11.82 23.39 9.97
CA LEU A 200 11.77 23.04 11.38
C LEU A 200 11.23 24.25 12.15
N LEU A 201 10.23 24.04 13.00
CA LEU A 201 9.52 25.09 13.76
C LEU A 201 9.95 25.13 15.22
#